data_AF-A0A9D0YPX0-F1
#
_entry.id   AF-A0A9D0YPX0-F1
#
_cell.length_a   1.000
_cell.length_b   1.000
_cell.length_c   1.000
_cell.angle_alpha   90.00
_cell.angle_beta   90.00
_cell.angle_gamma   90.00
#
_symmetry.space_group_name_H-M   'P 1'
#
loop_
_entity.id
_entity.type
_entity.pdbx_description
1 polymer ?
#
loop_
_entity_poly.entity_id
_entity_poly.type
_entity_poly.pdbx_seq_one_letter_code
_entity_poly.pdbx_strand_id
1 'polypeptide(L)'
;MRNFLGGLLALGVFSLPLSAQKLCATHYYIVEPVKLLPTLLKHYKELELSPEQRLKIKEEIRFFREKMLSLNRAIDKLTKKVREDMLHSDNQLLVEGEMRILANLKVKKSLYNYRCIRILKKILTEEQFKKLLELSGY
;
A
#
# COMPACT_ATOMS: atom_id res chain seq x y z
N MET A 1 30.81 -16.66 -11.40
CA MET A 1 29.87 -15.51 -11.54
C MET A 1 28.66 -15.71 -10.64
N ARG A 2 28.78 -15.45 -9.33
CA ARG A 2 27.69 -15.71 -8.37
C ARG A 2 27.68 -14.74 -7.18
N ASN A 3 28.21 -13.52 -7.33
CA ASN A 3 28.25 -12.52 -6.26
C ASN A 3 27.67 -11.14 -6.65
N PHE A 4 27.06 -11.00 -7.83
CA PHE A 4 26.63 -9.67 -8.34
C PHE A 4 25.15 -9.33 -8.07
N LEU A 5 24.36 -10.27 -7.55
CA LEU A 5 22.92 -10.08 -7.30
C LEU A 5 22.58 -9.62 -5.87
N GLY A 6 23.54 -9.69 -4.93
CA GLY A 6 23.35 -9.19 -3.56
C GLY A 6 23.47 -7.67 -3.42
N GLY A 7 24.23 -7.02 -4.32
CA GLY A 7 24.50 -5.58 -4.27
C GLY A 7 23.35 -4.69 -4.75
N LEU A 8 22.42 -5.22 -5.54
CA LEU A 8 21.32 -4.44 -6.15
C LEU A 8 20.07 -4.31 -5.26
N LEU A 9 19.94 -5.13 -4.22
CA LEU A 9 18.86 -5.00 -3.24
C LEU A 9 19.23 -4.05 -2.08
N ALA A 10 20.52 -3.81 -1.83
CA ALA A 10 20.99 -2.86 -0.82
C ALA A 10 20.92 -1.39 -1.29
N LEU A 11 21.01 -1.14 -2.60
CA LEU A 11 21.01 0.23 -3.14
C LEU A 11 19.62 0.84 -3.31
N GLY A 12 18.56 0.03 -3.30
CA GLY A 12 17.18 0.52 -3.39
C GLY A 12 16.65 1.18 -2.10
N VAL A 13 17.37 1.04 -0.97
CA VAL A 13 17.00 1.64 0.32
C VAL A 13 17.51 3.08 0.44
N PHE A 14 18.52 3.46 -0.35
CA PHE A 14 19.17 4.78 -0.28
C PHE A 14 18.58 5.84 -1.22
N SER A 15 17.55 5.54 -2.01
CA SER A 15 16.92 6.50 -2.93
C SER A 15 15.74 7.27 -2.33
N LEU A 16 15.53 7.18 -1.01
CA LEU A 16 14.60 8.07 -0.32
C LEU A 16 15.34 9.36 0.06
N PRO A 17 14.83 10.56 -0.29
CA PRO A 17 15.44 11.81 0.12
C PRO A 17 15.62 11.87 1.64
N LEU A 18 16.70 12.51 2.12
CA LEU A 18 17.06 12.55 3.55
C LEU A 18 15.90 13.01 4.46
N SER A 19 15.01 13.85 3.94
CA SER A 19 13.78 14.28 4.60
C SER A 19 12.77 13.14 4.82
N ALA A 20 12.60 12.25 3.84
CA ALA A 20 11.77 11.05 3.96
C ALA A 20 12.36 10.02 4.93
N GLN A 21 13.69 9.90 4.99
CA GLN A 21 14.36 9.04 5.96
C GLN A 21 14.19 9.57 7.41
N LYS A 22 14.28 10.89 7.62
CA LYS A 22 14.03 11.53 8.92
C LYS A 22 12.56 11.47 9.36
N LEU A 23 11.61 11.56 8.42
CA LEU A 23 10.18 11.38 8.69
C LEU A 23 9.86 9.94 9.13
N CYS A 24 10.45 8.93 8.46
CA CYS A 24 10.30 7.52 8.85
C CYS A 24 10.93 7.20 10.22
N ALA A 25 11.95 7.94 10.65
CA ALA A 25 12.64 7.71 11.92
C ALA A 25 11.87 8.22 13.15
N THR A 26 10.86 9.09 12.98
CA THR A 26 10.26 9.81 14.12
C THR A 26 8.74 9.74 14.19
N HIS A 27 8.03 9.37 13.12
CA HIS A 27 6.58 9.41 13.14
C HIS A 27 5.96 8.26 12.33
N TYR A 28 5.44 7.25 13.04
CA TYR A 28 4.61 6.20 12.46
C TYR A 28 3.20 6.72 12.13
N TYR A 29 3.09 7.70 11.22
CA TYR A 29 1.82 7.99 10.57
C TYR A 29 1.61 6.96 9.46
N ILE A 30 1.08 5.78 9.82
CA ILE A 30 0.44 4.93 8.83
C ILE A 30 -0.83 5.70 8.43
N VAL A 31 -0.74 6.45 7.33
CA VAL A 31 -1.92 7.15 6.77
C VAL A 31 -3.01 6.11 6.58
N GLU A 32 -4.19 6.38 7.16
CA GLU A 32 -5.32 5.49 7.01
C GLU A 32 -5.64 5.29 5.52
N PRO A 33 -5.90 4.04 5.09
CA PRO A 33 -6.15 3.78 3.69
C PRO A 33 -7.46 4.43 3.26
N VAL A 34 -7.43 5.20 2.16
CA VAL A 34 -8.64 5.76 1.56
C VAL A 34 -9.38 4.65 0.84
N LYS A 35 -10.62 4.37 1.27
CA LYS A 35 -11.38 3.18 0.84
C LYS A 35 -12.21 3.39 -0.44
N LEU A 36 -11.67 4.07 -1.46
CA LEU A 36 -12.45 4.39 -2.66
C LEU A 36 -12.85 3.15 -3.49
N LEU A 37 -11.97 2.16 -3.61
CA LEU A 37 -12.22 1.00 -4.47
C LEU A 37 -13.39 0.12 -3.96
N PRO A 38 -13.47 -0.23 -2.66
CA PRO A 38 -14.67 -0.88 -2.10
C PRO A 38 -15.94 -0.05 -2.30
N THR A 39 -15.89 1.28 -2.07
CA THR A 39 -17.06 2.15 -2.29
C THR A 39 -17.51 2.12 -3.75
N LEU A 40 -16.57 2.20 -4.68
CA LEU A 40 -16.86 2.12 -6.12
C LEU A 40 -17.58 0.82 -6.48
N LEU A 41 -17.13 -0.31 -5.95
CA LEU A 41 -17.75 -1.62 -6.19
C LEU A 41 -19.16 -1.71 -5.58
N LYS A 42 -19.38 -1.09 -4.41
CA LYS A 42 -20.68 -1.05 -3.75
C LYS A 42 -21.68 -0.17 -4.51
N HIS A 43 -21.23 0.98 -5.01
CA HIS A 43 -22.06 2.01 -5.65
C HIS A 43 -21.92 2.02 -7.18
N TYR A 44 -21.58 0.87 -7.77
CA TYR A 44 -21.25 0.73 -9.19
C TYR A 44 -22.35 1.23 -10.15
N LYS A 45 -23.63 1.08 -9.74
CA LYS A 45 -24.79 1.54 -10.49
C LYS A 45 -24.99 3.06 -10.39
N GLU A 46 -24.71 3.64 -9.23
CA GLU A 46 -24.91 5.07 -8.96
C GLU A 46 -23.86 5.95 -9.65
N LEU A 47 -22.69 5.39 -9.96
CA LEU A 47 -21.61 6.09 -10.66
C LEU A 47 -21.78 6.13 -12.19
N GLU A 48 -22.81 5.45 -12.72
CA GLU A 48 -23.15 5.44 -14.16
C GLU A 48 -21.94 5.16 -15.07
N LEU A 49 -21.08 4.22 -14.65
CA LEU A 49 -19.84 3.90 -15.36
C LEU A 49 -20.13 3.36 -16.76
N SER A 50 -19.42 3.87 -17.77
CA SER A 50 -19.50 3.35 -19.14
C SER A 50 -18.91 1.93 -19.24
N PRO A 51 -19.29 1.11 -20.23
CA PRO A 51 -18.71 -0.23 -20.43
C PRO A 51 -17.17 -0.22 -20.47
N GLU A 52 -16.59 0.81 -21.09
CA GLU A 52 -15.13 0.98 -21.20
C GLU A 52 -14.48 1.29 -19.84
N GLN A 53 -15.09 2.17 -19.04
CA GLN A 53 -14.60 2.47 -17.70
C GLN A 53 -14.64 1.22 -16.82
N ARG A 54 -15.73 0.43 -16.92
CA ARG A 54 -15.88 -0.82 -16.17
C ARG A 54 -14.79 -1.82 -16.51
N LEU A 55 -14.46 -1.97 -17.80
CA LEU A 55 -13.41 -2.87 -18.26
C LEU A 55 -12.05 -2.45 -17.69
N LYS A 56 -11.67 -1.17 -17.83
CA LYS A 56 -10.42 -0.62 -17.29
C LYS A 56 -10.31 -0.81 -15.78
N ILE A 57 -11.38 -0.54 -15.04
CA ILE A 57 -11.42 -0.74 -13.58
C ILE A 57 -11.22 -2.22 -13.22
N LYS A 58 -11.84 -3.14 -13.95
CA LYS A 58 -11.71 -4.59 -13.70
C LYS A 58 -10.28 -5.09 -13.91
N GLU A 59 -9.59 -4.61 -14.94
CA GLU A 59 -8.20 -4.95 -15.22
C GLU A 59 -7.27 -4.47 -14.10
N GLU A 60 -7.47 -3.22 -13.66
CA GLU A 60 -6.70 -2.63 -12.56
C GLU A 60 -6.95 -3.36 -11.24
N ILE A 61 -8.21 -3.69 -10.91
CA ILE A 61 -8.54 -4.48 -9.72
C ILE A 61 -7.79 -5.81 -9.73
N ARG A 62 -7.74 -6.51 -10.87
CA ARG A 62 -7.03 -7.79 -10.98
C ARG A 62 -5.54 -7.60 -10.67
N PHE A 63 -4.91 -6.60 -11.28
CA PHE A 63 -3.50 -6.29 -11.04
C PHE A 63 -3.21 -5.95 -9.57
N PHE A 64 -4.01 -5.07 -8.97
CA PHE A 64 -3.85 -4.69 -7.56
C PHE A 64 -4.11 -5.87 -6.63
N ARG A 65 -5.09 -6.73 -6.91
CA ARG A 65 -5.44 -7.88 -6.07
C ARG A 65 -4.25 -8.83 -5.92
N GLU A 66 -3.56 -9.16 -7.00
CA GLU A 66 -2.40 -10.05 -6.96
C GLU A 66 -1.24 -9.46 -6.14
N LYS A 67 -0.90 -8.19 -6.38
CA LYS A 67 0.19 -7.50 -5.67
C LYS A 67 -0.15 -7.25 -4.20
N MET A 68 -1.38 -6.85 -3.89
CA MET A 68 -1.83 -6.57 -2.53
C MET A 68 -1.99 -7.84 -1.70
N LEU A 69 -2.42 -8.95 -2.30
CA LEU A 69 -2.57 -10.22 -1.58
C LEU A 69 -1.22 -10.73 -1.05
N SER A 70 -0.20 -10.74 -1.90
CA SER A 70 1.15 -11.16 -1.48
C SER A 70 1.73 -10.22 -0.42
N LEU A 71 1.51 -8.91 -0.57
CA LEU A 71 1.94 -7.91 0.40
C LEU A 71 1.23 -8.06 1.76
N ASN A 72 -0.09 -8.26 1.76
CA ASN A 72 -0.86 -8.47 2.99
C ASN A 72 -0.38 -9.73 3.73
N ARG A 73 -0.18 -10.85 3.02
CA ARG A 73 0.36 -12.08 3.62
C ARG A 73 1.74 -11.85 4.26
N ALA A 74 2.60 -11.08 3.61
CA ALA A 74 3.92 -10.74 4.15
C ALA A 74 3.81 -9.87 5.42
N ILE A 75 2.92 -8.87 5.42
CA ILE A 75 2.63 -8.02 6.58
C ILE A 75 2.08 -8.85 7.73
N ASP A 76 1.11 -9.73 7.49
CA ASP A 76 0.46 -10.53 8.53
C ASP A 76 1.46 -11.50 9.17
N LYS A 77 2.26 -12.19 8.35
CA LYS A 77 3.32 -13.10 8.82
C LYS A 77 4.35 -12.37 9.69
N LEU A 78 4.86 -11.22 9.21
CA LEU A 78 5.86 -10.46 9.96
C LEU A 78 5.26 -9.81 11.21
N THR A 79 4.00 -9.37 11.17
CA THR A 79 3.31 -8.83 12.36
C THR A 79 3.19 -9.88 13.46
N LYS A 80 2.84 -11.13 13.09
CA LYS A 80 2.79 -12.23 14.06
C LYS A 80 4.17 -12.50 14.65
N LYS A 81 5.21 -12.57 13.80
CA LYS A 81 6.59 -12.77 14.23
C LYS A 81 7.08 -11.67 15.18
N VAL A 82 6.93 -10.41 14.80
CA VAL A 82 7.32 -9.25 15.63
C VAL A 82 6.63 -9.31 16.99
N ARG A 83 5.34 -9.69 17.04
CA ARG A 83 4.63 -9.85 18.33
C ARG A 83 5.22 -10.96 19.18
N GLU A 84 5.54 -12.10 18.58
CA GLU A 84 6.18 -13.22 19.29
C GLU A 84 7.57 -12.80 19.81
N ASP A 85 8.37 -12.14 18.99
CA ASP A 85 9.71 -11.67 19.37
C ASP A 85 9.65 -10.57 20.44
N MET A 86 8.66 -9.66 20.38
CA MET A 86 8.44 -8.66 21.45
C MET A 86 8.07 -9.29 22.81
N LEU A 87 7.41 -10.45 22.81
CA LEU A 87 6.98 -11.13 24.04
C LEU A 87 8.07 -12.02 24.65
N HIS A 88 9.02 -12.48 23.83
CA HIS A 88 9.91 -13.58 24.21
C HIS A 88 11.40 -13.33 23.95
N SER A 89 11.77 -12.28 23.19
CA SER A 89 13.17 -11.98 22.87
C SER A 89 13.70 -10.84 23.73
N ASP A 90 14.86 -11.05 24.35
CA ASP A 90 15.64 -9.98 24.99
C ASP A 90 16.48 -9.17 23.98
N ASN A 91 16.46 -9.54 22.70
CA ASN A 91 17.26 -8.89 21.66
C ASN A 91 16.50 -7.71 21.03
N GLN A 92 16.66 -6.53 21.64
CA GLN A 92 16.08 -5.28 21.15
C GLN A 92 16.43 -4.97 19.68
N LEU A 93 17.68 -5.19 19.27
CA LEU A 93 18.13 -4.90 17.90
C LEU A 93 17.41 -5.74 16.86
N LEU A 94 17.11 -7.00 17.18
CA LEU A 94 16.33 -7.89 16.33
C LEU A 94 14.90 -7.36 16.17
N VAL A 95 14.23 -7.07 17.28
CA VAL A 95 12.84 -6.56 17.27
C VAL A 95 12.74 -5.25 16.51
N GLU A 96 13.66 -4.31 16.74
CA GLU A 96 13.71 -3.04 16.01
C GLU A 96 13.90 -3.23 14.50
N GLY A 97 14.80 -4.14 14.10
CA GLY A 97 15.04 -4.46 12.70
C GLY A 97 13.77 -4.94 12.01
N GLU A 98 13.02 -5.83 12.66
CA GLU A 98 11.77 -6.36 12.12
C GLU A 98 10.65 -5.33 12.06
N MET A 99 10.54 -4.48 13.08
CA MET A 99 9.58 -3.36 13.08
C MET A 99 9.84 -2.41 11.91
N ARG A 100 11.11 -2.12 11.58
CA ARG A 100 11.47 -1.30 10.41
C ARG A 100 11.05 -1.97 9.10
N ILE A 101 11.27 -3.28 8.96
CA ILE A 101 10.82 -4.02 7.78
C ILE A 101 9.30 -3.97 7.66
N LEU A 102 8.58 -4.18 8.77
CA LEU A 102 7.13 -4.11 8.82
C LEU A 102 6.61 -2.72 8.42
N ALA A 103 7.25 -1.66 8.90
CA ALA A 103 6.94 -0.28 8.53
C ALA A 103 7.07 -0.07 7.01
N ASN A 104 8.17 -0.51 6.41
CA ASN A 104 8.40 -0.42 4.97
C ASN A 104 7.33 -1.15 4.15
N LEU A 105 6.88 -2.33 4.61
CA LEU A 105 5.79 -3.06 3.96
C LEU A 105 4.46 -2.29 4.04
N LYS A 106 4.16 -1.67 5.19
CA LYS A 106 2.95 -0.83 5.36
C LYS A 106 3.01 0.43 4.50
N VAL A 107 4.16 1.09 4.39
CA VAL A 107 4.36 2.23 3.47
C VAL A 107 4.10 1.79 2.02
N LYS A 108 4.65 0.65 1.60
CA LYS A 108 4.42 0.09 0.26
C LYS A 108 2.92 -0.15 0.01
N LYS A 109 2.18 -0.61 1.01
CA LYS A 109 0.72 -0.80 0.93
C LYS A 109 -0.01 0.53 0.73
N SER A 110 0.37 1.58 1.47
CA SER A 110 -0.20 2.92 1.30
C SER A 110 0.11 3.52 -0.07
N LEU A 111 1.31 3.29 -0.63
CA LEU A 111 1.65 3.71 -2.00
C LEU A 111 0.79 3.01 -3.06
N TYR A 112 0.44 1.73 -2.86
CA TYR A 112 -0.53 1.06 -3.74
C TYR A 112 -1.92 1.67 -3.65
N ASN A 113 -2.37 2.05 -2.44
CA ASN A 113 -3.64 2.76 -2.26
C ASN A 113 -3.64 4.10 -3.01
N TYR A 114 -2.59 4.91 -2.86
CA TYR A 114 -2.41 6.15 -3.62
C TYR A 114 -2.47 5.92 -5.13
N ARG A 115 -1.75 4.92 -5.65
CA ARG A 115 -1.77 4.57 -7.09
C ARG A 115 -3.18 4.20 -7.56
N CYS A 116 -3.91 3.43 -6.76
CA CYS A 116 -5.29 3.08 -7.06
C CYS A 116 -6.17 4.33 -7.19
N ILE A 117 -6.08 5.28 -6.24
CA ILE A 117 -6.81 6.56 -6.30
C ILE A 117 -6.45 7.35 -7.57
N ARG A 118 -5.17 7.43 -7.92
CA ARG A 118 -4.71 8.13 -9.14
C ARG A 118 -5.26 7.51 -10.41
N ILE A 119 -5.40 6.18 -10.44
CA ILE A 119 -5.97 5.46 -11.58
C ILE A 119 -7.47 5.69 -11.67
N LEU A 120 -8.19 5.63 -10.55
CA LEU A 120 -9.61 5.96 -10.51
C LEU A 120 -9.86 7.39 -11.02
N LYS A 121 -9.05 8.37 -10.58
CA LYS A 121 -9.13 9.76 -11.06
C LYS A 121 -8.86 9.91 -12.58
N LYS A 122 -8.12 8.97 -13.19
CA LYS A 122 -7.88 8.97 -14.64
C LYS A 122 -8.99 8.29 -15.44
N ILE A 123 -9.67 7.31 -14.85
CA ILE A 123 -10.72 6.53 -15.53
C ILE A 123 -12.08 7.24 -15.43
N LEU A 124 -12.37 7.82 -14.27
CA LEU A 124 -13.63 8.50 -13.98
C LEU A 124 -13.60 9.94 -14.50
N THR A 125 -14.77 10.49 -14.82
CA THR A 125 -14.93 11.93 -14.99
C THR A 125 -14.74 12.65 -13.65
N GLU A 126 -14.55 13.96 -13.70
CA GLU A 126 -14.42 14.77 -12.48
C GLU A 126 -15.65 14.65 -11.57
N GLU A 127 -16.85 14.69 -12.16
CA GLU A 127 -18.12 14.55 -11.43
C GLU A 127 -18.29 13.15 -10.82
N GLN A 128 -17.95 12.09 -11.57
CA GLN A 128 -17.97 10.73 -11.07
C GLN A 128 -16.98 10.52 -9.92
N PHE A 129 -15.79 11.10 -10.02
CA PHE A 129 -14.79 11.01 -8.97
C PHE A 129 -15.22 11.79 -7.72
N LYS A 130 -15.80 12.98 -7.89
CA LYS A 130 -16.37 13.77 -6.79
C LYS A 130 -17.49 13.00 -6.08
N LYS A 131 -18.44 12.43 -6.84
CA LYS A 131 -19.51 11.58 -6.30
C LYS A 131 -18.96 10.37 -5.53
N LEU A 132 -17.89 9.75 -6.03
CA LEU A 132 -17.23 8.65 -5.32
C LEU A 132 -16.60 9.07 -3.99
N LEU A 133 -16.04 10.28 -3.91
CA LEU A 133 -15.52 10.85 -2.65
C LEU A 133 -16.64 11.06 -1.64
N GLU A 134 -17.75 11.68 -2.07
CA GLU A 134 -18.93 11.93 -1.23
C GLU A 134 -19.50 10.61 -0.69
N LEU A 135 -19.67 9.59 -1.54
CA LEU A 135 -20.12 8.25 -1.15
C LEU A 135 -19.15 7.55 -0.18
N SER A 136 -17.88 7.95 -0.18
CA SER A 136 -16.83 7.42 0.70
C SER A 136 -16.68 8.23 2.00
N GLY A 137 -17.42 9.33 2.16
CA GLY A 137 -17.35 10.21 3.33
C GLY A 137 -16.18 11.20 3.32
N TYR A 138 -15.70 11.60 2.13
CA TYR A 138 -14.65 12.62 1.94
C TYR A 138 -15.19 13.87 1.25
#